data_AF-A0AA35R9L3-F1
#
_entry.id   AF-A0AA35R9L3-F1
#
_cell.length_a   1.000
_cell.length_b   1.000
_cell.length_c   1.000
_cell.angle_alpha   90.00
_cell.angle_beta   90.00
_cell.angle_gamma   90.00
#
_symmetry.space_group_name_H-M   'P 1'
#
loop_
_entity.id
_entity.type
_entity.pdbx_description
1 polymer ?
#
loop_
_entity_poly.entity_id
_entity_poly.type
_entity_poly.pdbx_seq_one_letter_code
_entity_poly.pdbx_strand_id
1 'polypeptide(L)'
;MEFNTVSISDGITMGSDGMRASLISRDGVSPIPSSSWPGAGNWFDGLVVLVGCDRHPRRRDGVARVDIPGLVLYGGSIAPGRWEGRDVTIQDVFEAVGHARGRQDDRRAR
;
A
#
# COMPACT_ATOMS: atom_id res chain seq x y z
N MET A 1 -13.60 18.04 3.46
CA MET A 1 -12.28 18.48 2.99
C MET A 1 -11.47 17.24 2.64
N GLU A 2 -10.87 17.20 1.46
CA GLU A 2 -10.01 16.09 1.05
C GLU A 2 -8.54 16.45 1.30
N PHE A 3 -7.76 15.50 1.81
CA PHE A 3 -6.32 15.62 1.89
C PHE A 3 -5.70 14.23 1.70
N ASN A 4 -4.54 14.22 1.06
CA ASN A 4 -3.81 12.99 0.76
C ASN A 4 -2.65 12.82 1.74
N THR A 5 -2.32 11.56 2.01
CA THR A 5 -1.14 11.19 2.79
C THR A 5 -0.20 10.36 1.95
N VAL A 6 1.07 10.32 2.32
CA VAL A 6 2.08 9.61 1.51
C VAL A 6 1.82 8.08 1.53
N SER A 7 2.37 7.38 0.56
CA SER A 7 2.18 5.95 0.37
C SER A 7 3.44 5.36 -0.24
N ILE A 8 3.80 4.15 0.21
CA ILE A 8 4.84 3.35 -0.41
C ILE A 8 4.19 2.10 -0.98
N SER A 9 4.59 1.74 -2.20
CA SER A 9 4.19 0.49 -2.83
C SER A 9 5.21 -0.59 -2.54
N ASP A 10 4.78 -1.62 -1.81
CA ASP A 10 5.60 -2.79 -1.51
C ASP A 10 5.93 -3.55 -2.81
N GLY A 11 5.00 -3.55 -3.77
CA GLY A 11 5.19 -4.11 -5.11
C GLY A 11 6.38 -3.50 -5.88
N ILE A 12 6.54 -2.17 -5.81
CA ILE A 12 7.59 -1.44 -6.55
C ILE A 12 8.92 -1.47 -5.80
N THR A 13 8.88 -1.37 -4.47
CA THR A 13 10.10 -1.24 -3.65
C THR A 13 10.77 -2.58 -3.37
N MET A 14 10.09 -3.71 -3.62
CA MET A 14 10.64 -5.05 -3.47
C MET A 14 11.98 -5.22 -4.21
N GLY A 15 13.00 -5.65 -3.49
CA GLY A 15 14.36 -5.85 -4.03
C GLY A 15 15.22 -4.58 -4.14
N SER A 16 14.73 -3.42 -3.67
CA SER A 16 15.48 -2.17 -3.60
C SER A 16 15.70 -1.70 -2.15
N ASP A 17 16.61 -0.73 -1.95
CA ASP A 17 16.78 -0.09 -0.63
C ASP A 17 15.51 0.61 -0.13
N GLY A 18 14.58 0.94 -1.03
CA GLY A 18 13.27 1.49 -0.70
C GLY A 18 12.42 0.58 0.18
N MET A 19 12.69 -0.73 0.20
CA MET A 19 11.95 -1.68 1.04
C MET A 19 12.16 -1.40 2.55
N ARG A 20 13.25 -0.72 2.93
CA ARG A 20 13.47 -0.27 4.32
C ARG A 20 12.43 0.76 4.75
N ALA A 21 11.99 1.60 3.80
CA ALA A 21 10.96 2.61 4.04
C ALA A 21 9.55 2.01 4.14
N SER A 22 9.36 0.79 3.60
CA SER A 22 8.08 0.09 3.69
C SER A 22 7.65 -0.04 5.17
N LEU A 23 8.50 -0.59 6.09
CA LEU A 23 8.10 -0.83 7.49
C LEU A 23 7.66 0.43 8.20
N ILE A 24 8.51 1.46 8.10
CA ILE A 24 8.28 2.74 8.73
C ILE A 24 7.10 3.50 8.10
N SER A 25 6.73 3.27 6.83
CA SER A 25 5.54 3.91 6.23
C SER A 25 4.23 3.54 6.94
N ARG A 26 4.20 2.42 7.65
CA ARG A 26 3.05 1.99 8.45
C ARG A 26 2.75 2.93 9.62
N ASP A 27 3.81 3.36 10.31
CA ASP A 27 3.73 4.08 11.59
C ASP A 27 4.07 5.56 11.40
N GLY A 28 5.04 5.88 10.54
CA GLY A 28 5.43 7.24 10.14
C GLY A 28 4.50 7.87 9.10
N VAL A 29 3.66 7.07 8.43
CA VAL A 29 2.60 7.53 7.51
C VAL A 29 1.23 7.00 7.94
N SER A 30 1.07 6.79 9.24
CA SER A 30 -0.21 7.11 9.84
C SER A 30 -0.14 8.60 10.16
N PRO A 31 -0.70 9.50 9.35
CA PRO A 31 -0.85 10.90 9.76
C PRO A 31 -1.88 11.05 10.90
N ILE A 32 -2.51 9.95 11.33
CA ILE A 32 -3.66 9.92 12.23
C ILE A 32 -3.32 9.61 13.73
N PRO A 33 -2.06 9.67 14.23
CA PRO A 33 -1.87 9.66 15.69
C PRO A 33 -0.99 10.77 16.25
N SER A 34 -0.51 11.75 15.46
CA SER A 34 0.32 12.84 16.00
C SER A 34 -0.25 14.23 15.71
N SER A 35 0.11 15.16 16.59
CA SER A 35 -0.22 16.59 16.66
C SER A 35 -0.07 17.42 15.37
N SER A 36 0.37 16.81 14.26
CA SER A 36 0.46 17.39 12.92
C SER A 36 -0.69 17.00 11.97
N TRP A 37 -1.70 16.26 12.45
CA TRP A 37 -2.92 15.93 11.70
C TRP A 37 -3.74 17.20 11.39
N PRO A 38 -4.10 17.47 10.12
CA PRO A 38 -4.95 18.60 9.76
C PRO A 38 -6.29 18.59 10.51
N GLY A 39 -6.85 17.41 10.80
CA GLY A 39 -8.14 17.32 11.50
C GLY A 39 -8.11 17.71 12.97
N ALA A 40 -6.95 17.69 13.63
CA ALA A 40 -6.83 18.21 15.00
C ALA A 40 -6.88 19.75 15.01
N GLY A 41 -6.42 20.40 13.93
CA GLY A 41 -6.53 21.85 13.76
C GLY A 41 -7.87 22.30 13.16
N ASN A 42 -8.51 21.46 12.36
CA ASN A 42 -9.75 21.79 11.65
C ASN A 42 -11.02 21.30 12.36
N TRP A 43 -10.90 20.55 13.48
CA TRP A 43 -12.04 20.06 14.27
C TRP A 43 -13.10 19.36 13.43
N PHE A 44 -12.69 18.34 12.66
CA PHE A 44 -13.64 17.60 11.83
C PHE A 44 -14.59 16.75 12.69
N ASP A 45 -15.88 16.75 12.33
CA ASP A 45 -16.92 15.93 12.99
C ASP A 45 -16.89 14.45 12.57
N GLY A 46 -16.08 14.10 11.57
CA GLY A 46 -15.93 12.73 11.12
C GLY A 46 -14.87 12.58 10.04
N LEU A 47 -14.47 11.34 9.79
CA LEU A 47 -13.40 10.99 8.86
C LEU A 47 -13.78 9.84 7.94
N VAL A 48 -13.31 9.89 6.70
CA VAL A 48 -13.32 8.75 5.77
C VAL A 48 -11.89 8.53 5.31
N VAL A 49 -11.37 7.31 5.51
CA VAL A 49 -9.98 6.95 5.22
C VAL A 49 -9.94 5.90 4.13
N LEU A 50 -9.35 6.26 3.00
CA LEU A 50 -9.13 5.36 1.87
C LEU A 50 -7.82 4.58 2.05
N VAL A 51 -7.88 3.26 1.92
CA VAL A 51 -6.73 2.34 2.08
C VAL A 51 -6.64 1.36 0.91
N GLY A 52 -5.45 0.88 0.56
CA GLY A 52 -5.29 -0.01 -0.61
C GLY A 52 -4.12 -0.98 -0.55
N CYS A 53 -2.89 -0.50 -0.40
CA CYS A 53 -1.70 -1.37 -0.41
C CYS A 53 -1.41 -1.98 0.99
N ASP A 54 -0.66 -3.08 1.06
CA ASP A 54 -0.46 -3.96 2.23
C ASP A 54 -0.34 -3.26 3.60
N ARG A 55 0.38 -2.14 3.68
CA ARG A 55 0.60 -1.38 4.92
C ARG A 55 -0.57 -0.49 5.36
N HIS A 56 -1.45 -0.15 4.44
CA HIS A 56 -2.48 0.89 4.58
C HIS A 56 -3.67 0.48 5.45
N PRO A 57 -4.10 -0.80 5.53
CA PRO A 57 -5.18 -1.22 6.42
C PRO A 57 -4.95 -0.89 7.90
N ARG A 58 -3.69 -0.78 8.36
CA ARG A 58 -3.38 -0.36 9.74
C ARG A 58 -3.67 1.12 10.02
N ARG A 59 -4.02 1.91 9.00
CA ARG A 59 -4.57 3.27 9.21
C ARG A 59 -5.87 3.26 10.02
N ARG A 60 -6.58 2.12 10.08
CA ARG A 60 -7.70 1.90 11.01
C ARG A 60 -7.32 2.14 12.48
N ASP A 61 -6.07 1.84 12.86
CA ASP A 61 -5.58 2.02 14.23
C ASP A 61 -5.43 3.52 14.56
N GLY A 62 -5.22 4.35 13.53
CA GLY A 62 -5.22 5.81 13.64
C GLY A 62 -6.64 6.38 13.75
N VAL A 63 -7.59 5.86 12.98
CA VAL A 63 -9.02 6.21 13.11
C VAL A 63 -9.53 5.94 14.53
N ALA A 64 -9.17 4.79 15.10
CA ALA A 64 -9.53 4.43 16.46
C ALA A 64 -8.91 5.35 17.53
N ARG A 65 -7.85 6.10 17.22
CA ARG A 65 -7.18 7.01 18.17
C ARG A 65 -7.75 8.42 18.20
N VAL A 66 -8.45 8.86 17.14
CA VAL A 66 -9.04 10.21 17.06
C VAL A 66 -10.38 10.29 17.79
N ASP A 67 -11.04 9.15 18.01
CA ASP A 67 -12.28 9.05 18.77
C ASP A 67 -13.42 9.94 18.22
N ILE A 68 -13.49 10.06 16.89
CA ILE A 68 -14.59 10.68 16.15
C ILE A 68 -15.18 9.67 15.15
N PRO A 69 -16.44 9.86 14.68
CA PRO A 69 -17.05 8.98 13.69
C PRO A 69 -16.15 8.78 12.46
N GLY A 70 -15.77 7.52 12.19
CA GLY A 70 -14.79 7.21 11.17
C GLY A 70 -15.13 5.98 10.32
N LEU A 71 -14.93 6.08 9.01
CA LEU A 71 -15.13 5.00 8.05
C LEU A 71 -13.81 4.69 7.32
N VAL A 72 -13.42 3.41 7.28
CA VAL A 72 -12.26 2.96 6.49
C VAL A 72 -12.76 2.26 5.24
N LEU A 73 -12.38 2.76 4.07
CA LEU A 73 -12.77 2.21 2.76
C LEU A 73 -11.56 1.58 2.09
N TYR A 74 -11.66 0.28 1.82
CA TYR A 74 -10.65 -0.44 1.04
C TYR A 74 -10.89 -0.23 -0.46
N GLY A 75 -9.84 0.18 -1.18
CA GLY A 75 -9.89 0.49 -2.61
C GLY A 75 -10.12 -0.73 -3.52
N GLY A 76 -10.04 -1.94 -2.96
CA GLY A 76 -10.27 -3.18 -3.68
C GLY A 76 -8.97 -3.88 -4.09
N SER A 77 -9.12 -5.18 -4.38
CA SER A 77 -8.03 -5.98 -4.93
C SER A 77 -7.94 -5.77 -6.44
N ILE A 78 -6.72 -5.74 -6.98
CA ILE A 78 -6.51 -5.75 -8.42
C ILE A 78 -6.93 -7.11 -8.99
N ALA A 79 -7.57 -7.11 -10.17
CA ALA A 79 -7.88 -8.33 -10.91
C ALA A 79 -6.59 -8.98 -11.45
N PRO A 80 -6.55 -10.31 -11.61
CA PRO A 80 -5.40 -10.95 -12.23
C PRO A 80 -5.20 -10.48 -13.67
N GLY A 81 -3.94 -10.37 -14.09
CA GLY A 81 -3.60 -10.24 -15.51
C GLY A 81 -3.79 -11.58 -16.23
N ARG A 82 -3.80 -11.58 -17.56
CA ARG A 82 -3.90 -12.82 -18.35
C ARG A 82 -2.75 -12.94 -19.33
N TRP A 83 -1.97 -14.03 -19.24
CA TRP A 83 -0.83 -14.30 -20.10
C TRP A 83 -0.76 -15.79 -20.46
N GLU A 84 -0.55 -16.11 -21.74
CA GLU A 84 -0.58 -17.48 -22.28
C GLU A 84 -1.83 -18.30 -21.85
N GLY A 85 -2.97 -17.64 -21.71
CA GLY A 85 -4.23 -18.27 -21.29
C GLY A 85 -4.35 -18.57 -19.80
N ARG A 86 -3.37 -18.16 -18.98
CA ARG A 86 -3.35 -18.29 -17.51
C ARG A 86 -3.48 -16.94 -16.84
N ASP A 87 -3.98 -16.97 -15.61
CA ASP A 87 -4.02 -15.81 -14.73
C ASP A 87 -2.63 -15.57 -14.14
N VAL A 88 -2.19 -14.31 -14.13
CA VAL A 88 -0.87 -13.88 -13.65
C VAL A 88 -0.98 -12.72 -12.69
N THR A 89 -0.10 -12.72 -11.69
CA THR A 89 0.00 -11.75 -10.60
C THR A 89 1.43 -11.23 -10.47
N ILE A 90 1.66 -10.28 -9.55
CA ILE A 90 3.00 -9.76 -9.27
C ILE A 90 3.97 -10.86 -8.79
N GLN A 91 3.48 -11.91 -8.15
CA GLN A 91 4.30 -13.03 -7.69
C GLN A 91 4.87 -13.82 -8.87
N ASP A 92 4.05 -14.09 -9.89
CA ASP A 92 4.47 -14.80 -11.11
C ASP A 92 5.58 -14.04 -11.84
N VAL A 93 5.56 -12.70 -11.80
CA VAL A 93 6.63 -11.86 -12.36
C VAL A 93 7.93 -12.04 -11.59
N PHE A 94 7.90 -12.05 -10.25
CA PHE A 94 9.10 -12.28 -9.44
C PHE A 94 9.67 -13.69 -9.64
N GLU A 95 8.81 -14.70 -9.76
CA GLU A 95 9.21 -16.07 -10.05
C GLU A 95 9.80 -16.21 -11.46
N ALA A 96 9.23 -15.53 -12.46
CA ALA A 96 9.75 -15.49 -13.82
C ALA A 96 11.16 -14.86 -13.88
N VAL A 97 11.40 -13.76 -13.16
CA VAL A 97 12.74 -13.16 -13.03
C VAL A 97 13.72 -14.14 -12.36
N GLY A 98 13.28 -14.89 -11.35
CA GLY A 98 14.09 -15.95 -10.73
C GLY A 98 14.47 -17.06 -11.72
N HIS A 99 13.51 -17.54 -12.51
CA HIS A 99 13.74 -18.56 -13.54
C HIS A 99 14.67 -18.07 -14.66
N ALA A 100 14.53 -16.82 -15.11
CA ALA A 100 15.39 -16.23 -16.14
C ALA A 100 16.85 -16.19 -15.68
N ARG A 101 17.12 -15.83 -14.42
CA ARG A 101 18.48 -15.86 -13.85
C ARG A 101 19.07 -17.27 -13.74
N GLY A 102 18.23 -18.28 -13.47
CA GLY A 102 18.67 -19.68 -13.36
C GLY A 102 18.87 -20.40 -14.70
N ARG A 103 18.17 -19.97 -15.76
CA ARG A 103 18.20 -20.64 -17.09
C ARG A 103 18.70 -19.76 -18.25
N GLN A 104 19.09 -18.51 -17.99
CA GLN A 104 19.54 -17.55 -18.99
C GLN A 104 18.53 -17.36 -20.15
N ASP A 105 17.24 -17.35 -19.84
CA ASP A 105 16.17 -17.06 -20.81
C ASP A 105 15.36 -15.84 -20.36
N ASP A 106 15.72 -14.68 -20.90
CA ASP A 106 15.11 -13.37 -20.57
C ASP A 106 13.78 -13.12 -21.29
N ARG A 107 13.40 -13.95 -22.28
CA ARG A 107 12.20 -13.67 -23.10
C ARG A 107 10.89 -13.85 -22.34
N ARG A 108 10.85 -14.73 -21.34
CA ARG A 108 9.68 -14.94 -20.48
C ARG A 108 9.54 -13.92 -19.35
N ALA A 109 10.60 -13.16 -19.06
CA ALA A 109 10.63 -12.19 -17.95
C ALA A 109 10.35 -10.74 -18.39
N ARG A 110 10.14 -10.50 -19.69
CA ARG A 110 9.83 -9.19 -20.29
C ARG A 110 8.39 -9.14 -20.77
#